data_AF-A0A3B1DMF4-F1
#
_entry.id   AF-A0A3B1DMF4-F1
#
_cell.length_a   1.000
_cell.length_b   1.000
_cell.length_c   1.000
_cell.angle_alpha   90.00
_cell.angle_beta   90.00
_cell.angle_gamma   90.00
#
_symmetry.space_group_name_H-M   'P 1'
#
loop_
_entity.id
_entity.type
_entity.pdbx_description
1 polymer ?
#
loop_
_entity_poly.entity_id
_entity_poly.type
_entity_poly.pdbx_seq_one_letter_code
_entity_poly.pdbx_strand_id
1 'polypeptide(L)' 'MLQPLAFFGLPGYAEVMIVGFIALLLFGNRLPNVMGSLGKSIVEFKKGVKGIEDEVKKGAEEAEASPAQQQEHQESAT' A
#
# COMPACT_ATOMS: atom_id res chain seq x y z
N MET A 1 6.27 -29.15 -33.73
CA MET A 1 7.26 -28.11 -34.12
C MET A 1 6.66 -26.70 -33.91
N LEU A 2 6.29 -26.31 -32.69
CA LEU A 2 5.86 -24.94 -32.38
C LEU A 2 5.93 -24.65 -30.86
N GLN A 3 7.03 -25.07 -30.21
CA GLN A 3 7.26 -24.89 -28.77
C GLN A 3 8.26 -23.77 -28.36
N PRO A 4 8.98 -23.01 -29.24
CA PRO A 4 10.02 -22.08 -28.76
C PRO A 4 9.47 -20.74 -28.24
N LEU A 5 8.18 -20.43 -28.48
CA LEU A 5 7.62 -19.12 -28.14
C LEU A 5 7.09 -19.03 -26.70
N ALA A 6 6.71 -20.16 -26.10
CA ALA A 6 6.28 -20.21 -24.69
C ALA A 6 7.43 -19.91 -23.71
N PHE A 7 8.68 -20.12 -24.15
CA PHE A 7 9.88 -19.74 -23.41
C PHE A 7 10.22 -18.24 -23.52
N PHE A 8 9.63 -17.52 -24.47
CA PHE A 8 9.96 -16.11 -24.73
C PHE A 8 8.98 -15.12 -24.08
N GLY A 9 7.82 -15.59 -23.60
CA GLY A 9 6.76 -14.73 -23.05
C GLY A 9 6.72 -14.69 -21.52
N LEU A 10 7.28 -15.69 -20.84
CA LEU A 10 7.43 -15.72 -19.39
C LEU A 10 8.89 -16.03 -19.11
N PRO A 11 9.64 -15.16 -18.41
CA PRO A 11 11.00 -15.50 -18.03
C PRO A 11 10.92 -16.80 -17.23
N GLY A 12 11.51 -17.85 -17.78
CA GLY A 12 11.46 -19.16 -17.15
C GLY A 12 12.11 -19.09 -15.77
N TYR A 13 11.78 -20.03 -14.88
CA TYR A 13 12.47 -20.15 -13.59
C TYR A 13 14.00 -20.13 -13.73
N ALA A 14 14.53 -20.68 -14.84
CA ALA A 14 15.94 -20.65 -15.17
C ALA A 14 16.49 -19.22 -15.40
N GLU A 15 15.81 -18.37 -16.17
CA GLU A 15 16.26 -16.99 -16.42
C GLU A 15 16.18 -16.13 -15.16
N VAL A 16 15.10 -16.27 -14.38
CA VAL A 16 14.97 -15.56 -13.09
C VAL A 16 16.09 -15.98 -12.13
N MET A 17 16.43 -17.27 -12.08
CA MET A 17 17.55 -17.76 -11.27
C MET A 17 18.89 -17.22 -11.73
N ILE A 18 19.15 -17.15 -13.05
CA ILE A 18 20.40 -16.60 -13.61
C ILE A 18 20.52 -15.10 -13.29
N VAL A 19 19.48 -14.32 -13.54
CA VAL A 19 19.45 -12.88 -13.24
C VAL A 19 19.60 -12.65 -11.74
N GLY A 20 18.92 -13.47 -10.91
CA GLY A 20 19.06 -13.45 -9.46
C GLY A 20 20.49 -13.75 -9.01
N PHE A 21 21.17 -14.71 -9.65
CA PHE A 21 22.56 -15.02 -9.38
C PHE A 21 23.51 -13.86 -9.74
N ILE A 22 23.31 -13.24 -10.91
CA ILE A 22 24.10 -12.07 -11.33
C ILE A 22 23.87 -10.90 -10.37
N ALA A 23 22.62 -10.64 -10.00
CA ALA A 23 22.28 -9.63 -9.01
C ALA A 23 22.92 -9.95 -7.64
N LEU A 24 22.95 -11.22 -7.23
CA LEU A 24 23.61 -11.64 -6.00
C LEU A 24 25.14 -11.49 -6.09
N LEU A 25 25.76 -11.67 -7.24
CA LEU A 25 27.20 -11.41 -7.41
C LEU A 25 27.53 -9.91 -7.38
N LEU A 26 26.68 -9.07 -7.99
CA LEU A 26 26.86 -7.62 -8.01
C LEU A 26 26.59 -6.98 -6.63
N PHE A 27 25.50 -7.37 -5.99
CA PHE A 27 25.02 -6.76 -4.75
C PHE A 27 25.42 -7.55 -3.49
N GLY A 28 25.62 -8.87 -3.60
CA GLY A 28 26.01 -9.74 -2.49
C GLY A 28 25.07 -9.60 -1.29
N ASN A 29 25.69 -9.39 -0.12
CA ASN A 29 24.98 -9.17 1.15
C ASN A 29 24.19 -7.85 1.22
N ARG A 30 24.30 -6.96 0.22
CA ARG A 30 23.53 -5.71 0.21
C ARG A 30 22.08 -5.93 -0.20
N LEU A 31 21.78 -6.92 -1.04
CA LEU A 31 20.44 -7.23 -1.53
C LEU A 31 19.40 -7.45 -0.40
N PRO A 32 19.65 -8.31 0.62
CA PRO A 32 18.71 -8.48 1.74
C PRO A 32 18.59 -7.22 2.62
N ASN A 33 19.67 -6.45 2.76
CA ASN A 33 19.65 -5.19 3.53
C ASN A 33 18.80 -4.12 2.84
N VAL A 34 18.89 -3.96 1.51
CA VAL A 34 18.01 -3.03 0.77
C VAL A 34 16.58 -3.53 0.73
N MET A 35 16.34 -4.83 0.54
CA MET A 35 14.99 -5.38 0.58
C MET A 35 14.33 -5.19 1.96
N GLY A 36 15.08 -5.40 3.04
CA GLY A 36 14.58 -5.19 4.40
C GLY A 36 14.25 -3.72 4.69
N SER A 37 15.11 -2.79 4.31
CA SER A 37 14.88 -1.35 4.53
C SER A 37 13.75 -0.80 3.65
N LEU A 38 13.74 -1.13 2.35
CA LEU A 38 12.66 -0.77 1.43
C LEU A 38 11.33 -1.41 1.85
N GLY A 39 11.33 -2.68 2.24
CA GLY A 39 10.15 -3.39 2.71
C GLY A 39 9.51 -2.71 3.92
N LYS A 40 10.33 -2.27 4.89
CA LYS A 40 9.85 -1.49 6.04
C LYS A 40 9.24 -0.15 5.59
N SER A 41 9.89 0.58 4.67
CA SER A 41 9.35 1.84 4.14
C SER A 41 8.00 1.67 3.45
N ILE A 42 7.83 0.61 2.63
CA ILE A 42 6.55 0.30 1.98
C ILE A 42 5.48 -0.09 3.00
N VAL A 43 5.82 -0.84 4.04
CA VAL A 43 4.87 -1.22 5.10
C VAL A 43 4.39 -0.01 5.89
N GLU A 44 5.30 0.86 6.32
CA GLU A 44 4.95 2.10 7.04
C GLU A 44 4.15 3.06 6.13
N PHE A 45 4.53 3.18 4.85
CA PHE A 45 3.75 3.94 3.87
C PHE A 45 2.32 3.41 3.73
N LYS A 46 2.15 2.08 3.61
CA LYS A 46 0.82 1.46 3.51
C LYS A 46 -0.03 1.67 4.77
N LYS A 47 0.58 1.64 5.95
CA LYS A 47 -0.12 1.96 7.22
C LYS A 47 -0.56 3.42 7.26
N GLY A 48 0.32 4.34 6.86
CA GLY A 48 0.02 5.77 6.82
C GLY A 48 -1.15 6.09 5.89
N VAL A 49 -1.14 5.55 4.66
CA VAL A 49 -2.23 5.73 3.70
C VAL A 49 -3.55 5.18 4.22
N LYS A 50 -3.55 3.96 4.80
CA LYS A 50 -4.76 3.37 5.36
C LYS A 50 -5.32 4.16 6.54
N GLY A 51 -4.46 4.68 7.41
CA GLY A 51 -4.88 5.54 8.52
C GLY A 51 -5.61 6.80 8.05
N ILE A 52 -5.12 7.42 6.97
CA ILE A 52 -5.76 8.59 6.36
C ILE A 52 -7.12 8.22 5.76
N GLU A 53 -7.23 7.10 5.03
CA GLU A 53 -8.52 6.63 4.49
C GLU A 53 -9.56 6.39 5.59
N ASP A 54 -9.14 5.82 6.72
CA ASP A 54 -10.01 5.52 7.85
C ASP A 54 -10.45 6.82 8.58
N GLU A 55 -9.56 7.80 8.74
CA GLU A 55 -9.89 9.13 9.30
C GLU A 55 -10.86 9.91 8.40
N VAL A 56 -10.66 9.87 7.08
CA VAL A 56 -11.55 10.54 6.12
C VAL A 56 -12.95 9.94 6.15
N LYS A 57 -13.06 8.61 6.24
CA LYS A 57 -14.36 7.92 6.36
C LYS A 57 -15.06 8.26 7.67
N LYS A 58 -14.33 8.24 8.78
CA LYS A 58 -14.89 8.59 10.10
C LYS A 58 -15.35 10.05 10.15
N GLY A 59 -14.59 10.97 9.58
CA GLY A 59 -14.97 12.38 9.50
C GLY A 59 -16.20 12.61 8.62
N ALA A 60 -16.38 11.81 7.56
CA ALA A 60 -17.59 11.85 6.74
C ALA A 60 -18.82 11.29 7.50
N GLU A 61 -18.68 10.20 8.26
CA GLU A 61 -19.77 9.68 9.11
C GLU A 61 -20.13 10.64 10.27
N GLU A 62 -19.14 11.30 10.89
CA GLU A 62 -19.38 12.31 11.94
C GLU A 62 -20.05 13.58 11.38
N ALA A 63 -19.77 13.96 10.14
CA ALA A 63 -20.42 15.10 9.47
C ALA A 63 -21.89 14.83 9.11
N GLU A 64 -22.27 13.58 8.88
CA GLU A 64 -23.66 13.19 8.61
C GLU A 64 -24.49 12.95 9.89
N ALA A 65 -23.84 12.77 11.05
CA ALA A 65 -24.49 12.53 12.34
C ALA A 65 -24.86 13.80 13.14
N SER A 66 -24.70 15.01 12.60
CA SER A 66 -25.19 16.24 13.24
C SER A 66 -25.69 17.28 12.24
N PRO A 67 -27.02 17.40 12.14
CA PRO A 67 -27.66 18.66 12.48
C PRO A 67 -29.03 18.43 13.17
N ALA A 68 -29.10 18.41 14.51
CA ALA A 68 -30.40 18.39 15.19
C ALA A 68 -30.44 18.91 16.64
N GLN A 69 -29.42 19.60 17.15
CA GLN A 69 -29.45 20.14 18.53
C GLN A 69 -28.83 21.53 18.61
N GLN A 70 -29.53 22.54 18.10
CA GLN A 70 -29.25 23.95 18.40
C GLN A 70 -30.40 24.86 17.94
N GLN A 71 -31.65 24.57 18.35
CA GLN A 71 -32.77 25.49 18.12
C GLN A 71 -33.96 25.22 19.05
N GLU A 72 -33.76 25.21 20.38
CA GLU A 72 -34.89 25.16 21.34
C GLU A 72 -34.66 26.00 22.62
N HIS A 73 -33.69 26.93 22.63
CA HIS A 73 -33.38 27.72 23.83
C HIS A 73 -33.65 29.23 23.71
N GLN A 74 -34.64 29.63 22.89
CA GLN A 74 -35.02 31.04 22.82
C GLN A 74 -36.47 31.27 22.35
N GLU A 75 -37.46 30.57 22.91
CA GLU A 75 -38.88 30.98 22.75
C GLU A 75 -39.73 30.49 23.93
N SER A 76 -39.50 31.04 25.12
CA SER A 76 -40.40 30.84 26.29
C SER A 76 -40.43 32.09 27.20
N ALA A 77 -40.11 33.25 26.63
CA ALA A 77 -40.15 34.51 27.35
C ALA A 77 -40.56 35.65 26.40
N THR A 78 -41.75 35.58 25.82
CA THR A 78 -42.54 36.75 25.41
C THR A 78 -44.01 36.36 25.41
#